data_AF-A0AAD5MA21-F1
#
_entry.id   AF-A0AAD5MA21-F1
#
_cell.length_a   1.000
_cell.length_b   1.000
_cell.length_c   1.000
_cell.angle_alpha   90.00
_cell.angle_beta   90.00
_cell.angle_gamma   90.00
#
_symmetry.space_group_name_H-M   'P 1'
#
loop_
_entity.id
_entity.type
_entity.pdbx_description
1 polymer ?
#
loop_
_entity_poly.entity_id
_entity_poly.type
_entity_poly.pdbx_seq_one_letter_code
_entity_poly.pdbx_strand_id
1 'polypeptide(L)'
;MPSQPTVALLALQTKMIIETQIQELLVKPVSKTAKAAVTTMKTTARQQKWLDARRDPVQEWKEEERWQQEHAAYVAEWQAEREREERQAAEVAAEKERKRRRRAQQRVNQQRDREFRETLYQYEQDVIKSEKKASLVTKFSIEDRANEKARFAEAQRRQQLAEAAAREAAVKAALDQDRETRRTNAAFVQAQIGIADEIGRKYGLLPAINTPPAVPVAEQDEISTVVILRRNTATKQQIHAMEDDPLAMPSSHAKPMFFTVNLKRFKHVEEIRGESIGDRGGLQLLDLRCNGVDAKSVSLLLAALDQGGLLELTELILLGNQIGDEGAKLLAHAMLRGTLKGLQTIDIRQNSIRNAGTLAIWNVFTSESFRRYCPKLKLLDMRRNEAHGALTRSFCPCPAYLEF
;
A
#
# COMPACT_ATOMS: atom_id res chain seq x y z
N MET A 1 58.88 33.45 -49.92
CA MET A 1 58.91 33.67 -51.38
C MET A 1 60.28 34.21 -51.77
N PRO A 2 61.22 33.34 -52.15
CA PRO A 2 62.16 33.67 -53.21
C PRO A 2 61.99 32.70 -54.38
N SER A 3 61.90 33.30 -55.57
CA SER A 3 62.18 32.73 -56.90
C SER A 3 61.99 31.22 -57.12
N GLN A 4 60.77 30.82 -57.46
CA GLN A 4 60.50 29.52 -58.10
C GLN A 4 61.08 29.33 -59.53
N PRO A 5 61.48 30.35 -60.34
CA PRO A 5 62.06 30.04 -61.66
C PRO A 5 63.46 29.42 -61.54
N THR A 6 64.18 29.58 -60.42
CA THR A 6 65.52 28.99 -60.23
C THR A 6 65.48 27.47 -60.06
N VAL A 7 64.48 26.90 -59.38
CA VAL A 7 64.37 25.45 -59.19
C VAL A 7 63.93 24.75 -60.49
N ALA A 8 63.04 25.38 -61.26
CA ALA A 8 62.62 24.88 -62.57
C ALA A 8 63.77 24.97 -63.60
N LEU A 9 64.56 26.05 -63.59
CA LEU A 9 65.76 26.16 -64.43
C LEU A 9 66.84 25.13 -64.04
N LEU A 10 67.07 24.91 -62.74
CA LEU A 10 67.98 23.87 -62.24
C LEU A 10 67.50 22.47 -62.61
N ALA A 11 66.19 22.21 -62.60
CA ALA A 11 65.60 20.93 -63.01
C ALA A 11 65.71 20.71 -64.54
N LEU A 12 65.55 21.77 -65.33
CA LEU A 12 65.76 21.71 -66.78
C LEU A 12 67.24 21.57 -67.14
N GLN A 13 68.14 22.27 -66.45
CA GLN A 13 69.59 22.12 -66.63
C GLN A 13 70.06 20.72 -66.25
N THR A 14 69.58 20.18 -65.12
CA THR A 14 69.93 18.81 -64.71
C THR A 14 69.34 17.79 -65.68
N LYS A 15 68.11 17.97 -66.18
CA LYS A 15 67.53 17.09 -67.20
C LYS A 15 68.31 17.13 -68.51
N MET A 16 68.74 18.31 -68.96
CA MET A 16 69.55 18.46 -70.18
C MET A 16 70.94 17.85 -70.02
N ILE A 17 71.58 18.03 -68.85
CA ILE A 17 72.88 17.42 -68.52
C ILE A 17 72.75 15.89 -68.49
N ILE A 18 71.69 15.36 -67.88
CA ILE A 18 71.41 13.92 -67.82
C ILE A 18 71.11 13.37 -69.22
N GLU A 19 70.33 14.06 -70.06
CA GLU A 19 70.09 13.66 -71.46
C GLU A 19 71.37 13.68 -72.29
N THR A 20 72.25 14.67 -72.11
CA THR A 20 73.57 14.69 -72.77
C THR A 20 74.50 13.60 -72.25
N GLN A 21 74.50 13.30 -70.94
CA GLN A 21 75.28 12.20 -70.36
C GLN A 21 74.74 10.83 -70.76
N ILE A 22 73.41 10.68 -70.94
CA ILE A 22 72.79 9.45 -71.45
C ILE A 22 73.11 9.27 -72.93
N GLN A 23 73.18 10.34 -73.74
CA GLN A 23 73.68 10.25 -75.11
C GLN A 23 75.18 9.89 -75.17
N GLU A 24 76.02 10.41 -74.25
CA GLU A 24 77.43 10.01 -74.12
C GLU A 24 77.62 8.58 -73.59
N LEU A 25 76.71 8.06 -72.74
CA LEU A 25 76.78 6.71 -72.17
C LEU A 25 76.15 5.63 -73.09
N LEU A 26 75.14 5.98 -73.91
CA LEU A 26 74.57 5.10 -74.95
C LEU A 26 75.52 4.95 -76.15
N VAL A 27 76.37 5.95 -76.41
CA VAL A 27 77.59 5.72 -77.18
C VAL A 27 78.62 5.10 -76.24
N LYS A 28 78.46 3.79 -75.97
CA LYS A 28 79.56 3.00 -75.39
C LYS A 28 80.83 3.41 -76.16
N PRO A 29 81.90 3.88 -75.49
CA PRO A 29 83.15 4.10 -76.18
C PRO A 29 83.57 2.72 -76.65
N VAL A 30 83.28 2.44 -77.92
CA VAL A 30 83.84 1.35 -78.68
C VAL A 30 85.28 1.29 -78.23
N SER A 31 85.59 0.22 -77.50
CA SER A 31 86.83 0.07 -76.75
C SER A 31 87.97 0.55 -77.63
N LYS A 32 88.98 1.21 -77.06
CA LYS A 32 90.14 1.67 -77.84
C LYS A 32 90.72 0.53 -78.72
N THR A 33 90.46 -0.73 -78.37
CA THR A 33 90.73 -1.92 -79.20
C THR A 33 89.91 -2.03 -80.49
N ALA A 34 88.64 -1.63 -80.53
CA ALA A 34 87.84 -1.61 -81.76
C ALA A 34 88.06 -0.35 -82.61
N LYS A 35 88.38 0.82 -82.01
CA LYS A 35 88.90 1.96 -82.79
C LYS A 35 90.30 1.70 -83.36
N ALA A 36 91.14 0.93 -82.67
CA ALA A 36 92.43 0.47 -83.20
C ALA A 36 92.26 -0.56 -84.33
N ALA A 37 91.23 -1.42 -84.27
CA ALA A 37 90.90 -2.38 -85.32
C ALA A 37 90.32 -1.73 -86.59
N VAL A 38 89.66 -0.56 -86.47
CA VAL A 38 89.14 0.19 -87.64
C VAL A 38 90.24 1.00 -88.34
N THR A 39 91.36 1.31 -87.66
CA THR A 39 92.48 2.04 -88.27
C THR A 39 93.45 1.19 -89.10
N THR A 40 93.33 -0.15 -89.11
CA THR A 40 94.23 -1.05 -89.86
C THR A 40 93.75 -1.39 -91.27
N MET A 41 92.59 -0.90 -91.70
CA MET A 41 92.13 -1.06 -93.09
C MET A 41 91.90 0.30 -93.76
N LYS A 42 92.99 1.01 -94.05
CA LYS A 42 92.95 2.05 -95.08
C LYS A 42 92.93 1.37 -96.44
N THR A 43 91.74 0.98 -96.88
CA THR A 43 91.48 0.64 -98.27
C THR A 43 91.76 1.87 -99.13
N THR A 44 92.44 1.68 -100.26
CA THR A 44 92.71 2.79 -101.19
C THR A 44 91.37 3.27 -101.74
N ALA A 45 91.18 4.57 -101.97
CA ALA A 45 89.91 5.13 -102.48
C ALA A 45 89.35 4.43 -103.73
N ARG A 46 90.22 3.76 -104.51
CA ARG A 46 89.88 2.92 -105.66
C ARG A 46 89.26 1.56 -105.29
N GLN A 47 89.72 0.92 -104.22
CA GLN A 47 89.16 -0.33 -103.71
C GLN A 47 87.82 -0.10 -103.01
N GLN A 48 87.68 1.01 -102.28
CA GLN A 48 86.38 1.46 -101.76
C GLN A 48 85.38 1.70 -102.90
N LYS A 49 85.76 2.48 -103.93
CA LYS A 49 84.92 2.66 -105.12
C LYS A 49 84.49 1.36 -105.81
N TRP A 50 85.34 0.32 -105.80
CA TRP A 50 85.03 -0.96 -106.42
C TRP A 50 84.10 -1.83 -105.57
N LEU A 51 84.22 -1.74 -104.24
CA LEU A 51 83.29 -2.35 -103.29
C LEU A 51 81.93 -1.63 -103.30
N ASP A 52 81.93 -0.30 -103.41
CA ASP A 52 80.73 0.52 -103.54
C ASP A 52 80.02 0.30 -104.89
N ALA A 53 80.77 0.07 -105.98
CA ALA A 53 80.20 -0.31 -107.28
C ALA A 53 79.57 -1.72 -107.32
N ARG A 54 79.82 -2.55 -106.29
CA ARG A 54 79.23 -3.89 -106.12
C ARG A 54 78.08 -3.92 -105.11
N ARG A 55 77.84 -2.80 -104.41
CA ARG A 55 76.71 -2.64 -103.51
C ARG A 55 75.49 -2.26 -104.33
N ASP A 56 74.39 -2.96 -104.11
CA ASP A 56 73.12 -2.68 -104.76
C ASP A 56 72.36 -1.64 -103.91
N PRO A 57 72.25 -0.38 -104.35
CA PRO A 57 71.67 0.69 -103.55
C PRO A 57 70.20 0.44 -103.18
N VAL A 58 69.49 -0.39 -103.95
CA VAL A 58 68.10 -0.76 -103.63
C VAL A 58 68.03 -1.75 -102.48
N GLN A 59 69.03 -2.63 -102.34
CA GLN A 59 69.11 -3.56 -101.21
C GLN A 59 69.49 -2.84 -99.92
N GLU A 60 70.46 -1.91 -99.99
CA GLU A 60 70.84 -1.08 -98.84
C GLU A 60 69.65 -0.24 -98.37
N TRP A 61 68.89 0.38 -99.28
CA TRP A 61 67.67 1.11 -98.92
C TRP A 61 66.60 0.21 -98.28
N LYS A 62 66.39 -1.01 -98.79
CA LYS A 62 65.47 -2.00 -98.18
C LYS A 62 65.96 -2.51 -96.83
N GLU A 63 67.26 -2.57 -96.60
CA GLU A 63 67.86 -2.95 -95.32
C GLU A 63 67.76 -1.79 -94.32
N GLU A 64 67.95 -0.55 -94.76
CA GLU A 64 67.73 0.66 -93.97
C GLU A 64 66.25 0.82 -93.58
N GLU A 65 65.31 0.61 -94.51
CA GLU A 65 63.88 0.64 -94.19
C GLU A 65 63.50 -0.45 -93.18
N ARG A 66 64.03 -1.66 -93.34
CA ARG A 66 63.82 -2.75 -92.37
C ARG A 66 64.41 -2.39 -91.01
N TRP A 67 65.62 -1.85 -90.97
CA TRP A 67 66.25 -1.38 -89.75
C TRP A 67 65.47 -0.26 -89.08
N GLN A 68 64.94 0.71 -89.85
CA GLN A 68 64.10 1.79 -89.31
C GLN A 68 62.79 1.26 -88.75
N GLN A 69 62.16 0.29 -89.41
CA GLN A 69 60.93 -0.35 -88.92
C GLN A 69 61.20 -1.15 -87.63
N GLU A 70 62.27 -1.93 -87.58
CA GLU A 70 62.67 -2.69 -86.39
C GLU A 70 63.09 -1.76 -85.24
N HIS A 71 63.81 -0.68 -85.54
CA HIS A 71 64.21 0.31 -84.56
C HIS A 71 63.00 1.09 -84.01
N ALA A 72 62.07 1.49 -84.88
CA ALA A 72 60.82 2.13 -84.47
C ALA A 72 59.95 1.18 -83.62
N ALA A 73 59.86 -0.09 -83.99
CA ALA A 73 59.17 -1.12 -83.21
C ALA A 73 59.82 -1.30 -81.82
N TYR A 74 61.16 -1.40 -81.78
CA TYR A 74 61.91 -1.50 -80.52
C TYR A 74 61.71 -0.27 -79.62
N VAL A 75 61.77 0.94 -80.18
CA VAL A 75 61.52 2.19 -79.43
C VAL A 75 60.08 2.26 -78.94
N ALA A 76 59.10 1.83 -79.74
CA ALA A 76 57.70 1.78 -79.35
C ALA A 76 57.44 0.76 -78.24
N GLU A 77 58.05 -0.42 -78.30
CA GLU A 77 58.00 -1.43 -77.24
C GLU A 77 58.62 -0.91 -75.94
N TRP A 78 59.79 -0.27 -76.04
CA TRP A 78 60.48 0.34 -74.89
C TRP A 78 59.65 1.46 -74.24
N GLN A 79 59.02 2.33 -75.05
CA GLN A 79 58.12 3.38 -74.55
C GLN A 79 56.85 2.78 -73.92
N ALA A 80 56.27 1.75 -74.53
CA ALA A 80 55.09 1.08 -74.00
C ALA A 80 55.38 0.39 -72.66
N GLU A 81 56.58 -0.18 -72.48
CA GLU A 81 57.02 -0.78 -71.22
C GLU A 81 57.16 0.28 -70.12
N ARG A 82 57.80 1.42 -70.42
CA ARG A 82 57.88 2.58 -69.52
C ARG A 82 56.51 3.11 -69.10
N GLU A 83 55.60 3.27 -70.05
CA GLU A 83 54.23 3.71 -69.73
C GLU A 83 53.50 2.72 -68.82
N ARG A 84 53.72 1.40 -69.00
CA ARG A 84 53.14 0.38 -68.11
C ARG A 84 53.71 0.49 -66.70
N GLU A 85 55.02 0.68 -66.56
CA GLU A 85 55.67 0.89 -65.26
C GLU A 85 55.16 2.17 -64.58
N GLU A 86 55.05 3.27 -65.32
CA GLU A 86 54.53 4.54 -64.80
C GLU A 86 53.06 4.42 -64.37
N ARG A 87 52.23 3.72 -65.15
CA ARG A 87 50.82 3.44 -64.78
C ARG A 87 50.75 2.60 -63.50
N GLN A 88 51.57 1.56 -63.37
CA GLN A 88 51.64 0.74 -62.16
C GLN A 88 52.11 1.56 -60.94
N ALA A 89 53.15 2.38 -61.11
CA ALA A 89 53.66 3.26 -60.06
C ALA A 89 52.60 4.30 -59.63
N ALA A 90 51.87 4.88 -60.59
CA ALA A 90 50.78 5.82 -60.34
C ALA A 90 49.61 5.15 -59.59
N GLU A 91 49.25 3.93 -59.95
CA GLU A 91 48.21 3.16 -59.27
C GLU A 91 48.59 2.87 -57.81
N VAL A 92 49.82 2.42 -57.56
CA VAL A 92 50.35 2.18 -56.21
C VAL A 92 50.39 3.48 -55.40
N ALA A 93 50.78 4.60 -56.02
CA ALA A 93 50.78 5.92 -55.37
C ALA A 93 49.36 6.37 -55.00
N ALA A 94 48.39 6.22 -55.91
CA ALA A 94 46.99 6.52 -55.66
C ALA A 94 46.39 5.65 -54.56
N GLU A 95 46.75 4.37 -54.49
CA GLU A 95 46.30 3.47 -53.41
C GLU A 95 46.86 3.89 -52.05
N LYS A 96 48.15 4.25 -51.99
CA LYS A 96 48.78 4.81 -50.77
C LYS A 96 48.10 6.09 -50.33
N GLU A 97 47.77 6.98 -51.26
CA GLU A 97 47.05 8.22 -50.95
C GLU A 97 45.63 7.94 -50.42
N ARG A 98 44.87 7.04 -51.07
CA ARG A 98 43.55 6.61 -50.59
C ARG A 98 43.63 6.03 -49.18
N LYS A 99 44.63 5.19 -48.89
CA LYS A 99 44.88 4.66 -47.53
C LYS A 99 45.19 5.78 -46.54
N ARG A 100 46.01 6.77 -46.91
CA ARG A 100 46.31 7.93 -46.06
C ARG A 100 45.05 8.75 -45.76
N ARG A 101 44.24 9.05 -46.78
CA ARG A 101 42.97 9.79 -46.64
C ARG A 101 41.99 9.03 -45.76
N ARG A 102 41.84 7.71 -45.93
CA ARG A 102 40.99 6.86 -45.07
C ARG A 102 41.45 6.90 -43.61
N ARG A 103 42.74 6.77 -43.34
CA ARG A 103 43.30 6.86 -41.98
C ARG A 103 43.09 8.24 -41.35
N ALA A 104 43.29 9.30 -42.12
CA ALA A 104 43.02 10.67 -41.67
C ALA A 104 41.53 10.86 -41.33
N GLN A 105 40.64 10.39 -42.20
CA GLN A 105 39.19 10.45 -41.96
C GLN A 105 38.78 9.63 -40.73
N GLN A 106 39.36 8.45 -40.53
CA GLN A 106 39.11 7.64 -39.34
C GLN A 106 39.51 8.36 -38.05
N ARG A 107 40.63 9.10 -38.05
CA ARG A 107 41.03 9.90 -36.88
C ARG A 107 40.06 11.04 -36.59
N VAL A 108 39.61 11.74 -37.63
CA VAL A 108 38.60 12.81 -37.50
C VAL A 108 37.28 12.25 -36.97
N ASN A 109 36.82 11.12 -37.51
CA ASN A 109 35.61 10.46 -37.04
C ASN A 109 35.75 10.00 -35.59
N GLN A 110 36.88 9.40 -35.21
CA GLN A 110 37.15 9.01 -33.83
C GLN A 110 37.14 10.20 -32.86
N GLN A 111 37.66 11.36 -33.29
CA GLN A 111 37.62 12.57 -32.47
C GLN A 111 36.18 13.08 -32.32
N ARG A 112 35.40 13.15 -33.41
CA ARG A 112 33.98 13.49 -33.35
C ARG A 112 33.18 12.54 -32.47
N ASP A 113 33.47 11.24 -32.54
CA ASP A 113 32.81 10.23 -31.69
C ASP A 113 33.14 10.44 -30.21
N ARG A 114 34.36 10.90 -29.87
CA ARG A 114 34.73 11.24 -28.49
C ARG A 114 34.00 12.50 -28.02
N GLU A 115 34.03 13.57 -28.81
CA GLU A 115 33.31 14.81 -28.52
C GLU A 115 31.80 14.54 -28.33
N PHE A 116 31.23 13.70 -29.19
CA PHE A 116 29.83 13.28 -29.08
C PHE A 116 29.56 12.51 -27.78
N ARG A 117 30.44 11.58 -27.37
CA ARG A 117 30.29 10.86 -26.09
C ARG A 117 30.43 11.78 -24.89
N GLU A 118 31.36 12.72 -24.91
CA GLU A 118 31.56 13.70 -23.83
C GLU A 118 30.33 14.61 -23.66
N THR A 119 29.79 15.11 -24.79
CA THR A 119 28.56 15.93 -24.76
C THR A 119 27.37 15.11 -24.24
N LEU A 120 27.17 13.87 -24.69
CA LEU A 120 26.12 13.00 -24.15
C LEU A 120 26.24 12.79 -22.64
N TYR A 121 27.46 12.53 -22.15
CA TYR A 121 27.71 12.37 -20.71
C TYR A 121 27.35 13.64 -19.91
N GLN A 122 27.67 14.82 -20.45
CA GLN A 122 27.28 16.09 -19.83
C GLN A 122 25.76 16.26 -19.78
N TYR A 123 25.07 15.98 -20.87
CA TYR A 123 23.60 16.01 -20.91
C TYR A 123 22.99 15.03 -19.91
N GLU A 124 23.48 13.79 -19.82
CA GLU A 124 23.02 12.81 -18.83
C GLU A 124 23.21 13.32 -17.40
N GLN A 125 24.38 13.88 -17.09
CA GLN A 125 24.62 14.45 -15.76
C GLN A 125 23.66 15.60 -15.43
N ASP A 126 23.39 16.48 -16.39
CA ASP A 126 22.50 17.63 -16.18
C ASP A 126 21.04 17.19 -16.04
N VAL A 127 20.61 16.17 -16.78
CA VAL A 127 19.30 15.52 -16.56
C VAL A 127 19.24 14.97 -15.13
N ILE A 128 20.23 14.20 -14.68
CA ILE A 128 20.27 13.65 -13.31
C ILE A 128 20.24 14.76 -12.27
N LYS A 129 20.98 15.86 -12.46
CA LYS A 129 20.95 17.02 -11.55
C LYS A 129 19.57 17.68 -11.53
N SER A 130 18.94 17.83 -12.70
CA SER A 130 17.60 18.42 -12.83
C SER A 130 16.53 17.57 -12.16
N GLU A 131 16.59 16.23 -12.30
CA GLU A 131 15.70 15.28 -11.63
C GLU A 131 15.89 15.31 -10.12
N LYS A 132 17.14 15.33 -9.64
CA LYS A 132 17.45 15.50 -8.22
C LYS A 132 16.88 16.80 -7.68
N LYS A 133 17.07 17.93 -8.37
CA LYS A 133 16.51 19.23 -8.00
C LYS A 133 14.98 19.19 -7.97
N ALA A 134 14.34 18.61 -8.99
CA ALA A 134 12.89 18.44 -9.03
C ALA A 134 12.40 17.60 -7.84
N SER A 135 13.07 16.49 -7.54
CA SER A 135 12.73 15.63 -6.41
C SER A 135 12.89 16.30 -5.04
N LEU A 136 13.86 17.21 -4.89
CA LEU A 136 14.03 18.01 -3.67
C LEU A 136 12.91 19.05 -3.56
N VAL A 137 12.58 19.74 -4.65
CA VAL A 137 11.48 20.72 -4.66
C VAL A 137 10.14 20.04 -4.34
N THR A 138 9.87 18.85 -4.88
CA THR A 138 8.65 18.11 -4.54
C THR A 138 8.64 17.66 -3.08
N LYS A 139 9.77 17.18 -2.55
CA LYS A 139 9.90 16.83 -1.12
C LYS A 139 9.63 18.03 -0.21
N PHE A 140 10.28 19.17 -0.46
CA PHE A 140 10.06 20.39 0.32
C PHE A 140 8.60 20.87 0.23
N SER A 141 8.00 20.84 -0.97
CA SER A 141 6.58 21.20 -1.12
C SER A 141 5.63 20.27 -0.34
N ILE A 142 5.94 18.98 -0.27
CA ILE A 142 5.17 18.01 0.54
C ILE A 142 5.36 18.29 2.02
N GLU A 143 6.59 18.53 2.47
CA GLU A 143 6.92 18.85 3.86
C GLU A 143 6.25 20.16 4.31
N ASP A 144 6.29 21.21 3.49
CA ASP A 144 5.64 22.48 3.78
C ASP A 144 4.12 22.31 3.93
N ARG A 145 3.48 21.59 3.00
CA ARG A 145 2.04 21.26 3.10
C ARG A 145 1.73 20.41 4.33
N ALA A 146 2.62 19.49 4.71
CA ALA A 146 2.45 18.67 5.91
C ALA A 146 2.57 19.52 7.17
N ASN A 147 3.54 20.44 7.22
CA ASN A 147 3.75 21.37 8.33
C ASN A 147 2.57 22.34 8.47
N GLU A 148 2.04 22.88 7.38
CA GLU A 148 0.84 23.72 7.38
C GLU A 148 -0.38 22.95 7.92
N LYS A 149 -0.60 21.72 7.45
CA LYS A 149 -1.67 20.86 7.97
C LYS A 149 -1.50 20.55 9.45
N ALA A 150 -0.27 20.31 9.91
CA ALA A 150 0.02 20.05 11.32
C ALA A 150 -0.29 21.28 12.19
N ARG A 151 0.17 22.47 11.77
CA ARG A 151 -0.13 23.74 12.44
C ARG A 151 -1.62 24.02 12.51
N PHE A 152 -2.34 23.77 11.42
CA PHE A 152 -3.79 23.94 11.39
C PHE A 152 -4.49 22.96 12.33
N ALA A 153 -4.10 21.68 12.33
CA ALA A 153 -4.65 20.67 13.24
C ALA A 153 -4.35 20.99 14.71
N GLU A 154 -3.15 21.49 15.02
CA GLU A 154 -2.77 21.93 16.36
C GLU A 154 -3.57 23.15 16.80
N ALA A 155 -3.75 24.13 15.92
CA ALA A 155 -4.60 25.30 16.18
C ALA A 155 -6.06 24.90 16.46
N GLN A 156 -6.62 23.98 15.66
CA GLN A 156 -7.95 23.44 15.90
C GLN A 156 -8.05 22.71 17.24
N ARG A 157 -7.06 21.87 17.58
CA ARG A 157 -7.03 21.19 18.89
C ARG A 157 -6.96 22.20 20.03
N ARG A 158 -6.12 23.24 19.91
CA ARG A 158 -6.02 24.30 20.91
C ARG A 158 -7.33 25.05 21.07
N GLN A 159 -8.03 25.34 19.98
CA GLN A 159 -9.35 25.96 20.02
C GLN A 159 -10.38 25.05 20.69
N GLN A 160 -10.43 23.76 20.34
CA GLN A 160 -11.32 22.79 20.97
C GLN A 160 -11.07 22.67 22.47
N LEU A 161 -9.80 22.63 22.90
CA LEU A 161 -9.45 22.60 24.31
C LEU A 161 -9.85 23.90 25.04
N ALA A 162 -9.66 25.06 24.41
CA ALA A 162 -10.09 26.34 24.97
C ALA A 162 -11.63 26.42 25.10
N GLU A 163 -12.37 25.96 24.09
CA GLU A 163 -13.83 25.89 24.12
C GLU A 163 -14.33 24.90 25.18
N ALA A 164 -13.69 23.74 25.31
CA ALA A 164 -14.00 22.77 26.36
C ALA A 164 -13.75 23.36 27.77
N ALA A 165 -12.60 23.99 27.98
CA ALA A 165 -12.27 24.66 29.24
C ALA A 165 -13.25 25.79 29.56
N ALA A 166 -13.68 26.57 28.57
CA ALA A 166 -14.68 27.62 28.75
C ALA A 166 -16.05 27.04 29.12
N ARG A 167 -16.46 25.91 28.51
CA ARG A 167 -17.69 25.19 28.87
C ARG A 167 -17.63 24.66 30.31
N GLU A 168 -16.51 24.05 30.69
CA GLU A 168 -16.31 23.57 32.06
C GLU A 168 -16.36 24.71 33.09
N ALA A 169 -15.72 25.84 32.78
CA ALA A 169 -15.77 27.04 33.63
C ALA A 169 -17.21 27.59 33.76
N ALA A 170 -17.98 27.61 32.67
CA ALA A 170 -19.37 28.05 32.68
C ALA A 170 -20.27 27.12 33.52
N VAL A 171 -20.10 25.80 33.40
CA VAL A 171 -20.82 24.81 34.23
C VAL A 171 -20.48 24.99 35.71
N LYS A 172 -19.20 25.19 36.04
CA LYS A 172 -18.78 25.42 37.42
C LYS A 172 -19.40 26.69 38.00
N ALA A 173 -19.39 27.79 37.23
CA ALA A 173 -20.03 29.04 37.65
C ALA A 173 -21.53 28.88 37.87
N ALA A 174 -22.24 28.15 37.01
CA ALA A 174 -23.66 27.85 37.17
C ALA A 174 -23.95 27.02 38.43
N LEU A 175 -23.11 26.01 38.73
CA LEU A 175 -23.22 25.21 39.95
C LEU A 175 -22.98 26.03 41.22
N ASP A 176 -22.01 26.94 41.19
CA ASP A 176 -21.73 27.81 42.33
C ASP A 176 -22.86 28.82 42.54
N GLN A 177 -23.44 29.37 41.47
CA GLN A 177 -24.65 30.19 41.55
C GLN A 177 -25.84 29.42 42.13
N ASP A 178 -26.09 28.18 41.71
CA ASP A 178 -27.16 27.34 42.27
C ASP A 178 -26.92 26.99 43.74
N ARG A 179 -25.66 26.83 44.16
CA ARG A 179 -25.31 26.65 45.58
C ARG A 179 -25.62 27.89 46.40
N GLU A 180 -25.31 29.07 45.89
CA GLU A 180 -25.62 30.34 46.56
C GLU A 180 -27.13 30.60 46.65
N THR A 181 -27.88 30.35 45.58
CA THR A 181 -29.36 30.45 45.62
C THR A 181 -29.96 29.45 46.59
N ARG A 182 -29.48 28.20 46.65
CA ARG A 182 -29.92 27.22 47.66
C ARG A 182 -29.60 27.68 49.08
N ARG A 183 -28.41 28.24 49.32
CA ARG A 183 -28.02 28.75 50.64
C ARG A 183 -28.90 29.91 51.08
N THR A 184 -29.14 30.87 50.20
CA THR A 184 -30.02 32.03 50.49
C THR A 184 -31.47 31.59 50.70
N ASN A 185 -31.99 30.69 49.86
CA ASN A 185 -33.33 30.11 50.04
C ASN A 185 -33.46 29.33 51.35
N ALA A 186 -32.46 28.50 51.70
CA ALA A 186 -32.46 27.75 52.95
C ALA A 186 -32.44 28.69 54.17
N ALA A 187 -31.60 29.73 54.14
CA ALA A 187 -31.56 30.74 55.19
C ALA A 187 -32.90 31.49 55.32
N PHE A 188 -33.53 31.83 54.20
CA PHE A 188 -34.85 32.45 54.18
C PHE A 188 -35.92 31.54 54.80
N VAL A 189 -35.99 30.28 54.37
CA VAL A 189 -36.94 29.29 54.93
C VAL A 189 -36.70 29.10 56.43
N GLN A 190 -35.45 29.01 56.87
CA GLN A 190 -35.14 28.83 58.28
C GLN A 190 -35.53 30.05 59.13
N ALA A 191 -35.39 31.27 58.60
CA ALA A 191 -35.91 32.47 59.26
C ALA A 191 -37.44 32.44 59.38
N GLN A 192 -38.15 32.00 58.33
CA GLN A 192 -39.62 31.85 58.39
C GLN A 192 -40.06 30.79 59.39
N ILE A 193 -39.36 29.65 59.45
CA ILE A 193 -39.59 28.62 60.47
C ILE A 193 -39.40 29.20 61.87
N GLY A 194 -38.32 29.94 62.11
CA GLY A 194 -38.09 30.61 63.40
C GLY A 194 -39.24 31.54 63.81
N ILE A 195 -39.73 32.35 62.87
CA ILE A 195 -40.88 33.25 63.11
C ILE A 195 -42.16 32.43 63.41
N ALA A 196 -42.41 31.36 62.64
CA ALA A 196 -43.57 30.49 62.85
C ALA A 196 -43.50 29.74 64.19
N ASP A 197 -42.31 29.28 64.60
CA ASP A 197 -42.07 28.63 65.87
C ASP A 197 -42.30 29.59 67.05
N GLU A 198 -41.86 30.85 66.94
CA GLU A 198 -42.14 31.88 67.93
C GLU A 198 -43.64 32.14 68.09
N ILE A 199 -44.38 32.20 66.98
CA ILE A 199 -45.85 32.32 66.97
C ILE A 199 -46.48 31.07 67.60
N GLY A 200 -46.10 29.87 67.16
CA GLY A 200 -46.63 28.60 67.67
C GLY A 200 -46.41 28.42 69.17
N ARG A 201 -45.28 28.87 69.71
CA ARG A 201 -45.01 28.89 71.15
C ARG A 201 -45.90 29.90 71.90
N LYS A 202 -46.15 31.10 71.34
CA LYS A 202 -47.07 32.09 71.95
C LYS A 202 -48.51 31.58 72.04
N TYR A 203 -48.94 30.76 71.08
CA TYR A 203 -50.30 30.19 71.04
C TYR A 203 -50.41 28.76 71.62
N GLY A 204 -49.32 28.18 72.15
CA GLY A 204 -49.33 26.89 72.84
C GLY A 204 -49.37 25.63 71.95
N LEU A 205 -49.08 25.76 70.66
CA LEU A 205 -49.08 24.64 69.69
C LEU A 205 -47.75 23.86 69.65
N LEU A 206 -46.64 24.49 70.06
CA LEU A 206 -45.31 23.88 70.08
C LEU A 206 -44.74 23.82 71.51
N PRO A 207 -43.97 22.78 71.85
CA PRO A 207 -43.38 22.62 73.18
C PRO A 207 -42.30 23.67 73.49
N ALA A 208 -42.06 23.91 74.79
CA ALA A 208 -41.14 24.93 75.29
C ALA A 208 -39.68 24.65 74.91
N ILE A 209 -38.89 25.71 74.74
CA ILE A 209 -37.43 25.63 74.53
C ILE A 209 -36.83 24.83 75.70
N ASN A 210 -36.27 23.65 75.41
CA ASN A 210 -35.71 22.62 76.32
C ASN A 210 -36.56 21.38 76.63
N THR A 211 -37.64 21.08 75.89
CA THR A 211 -38.18 19.71 75.92
C THR A 211 -37.15 18.73 75.32
N PRO A 212 -36.85 17.61 76.00
CA PRO A 212 -35.91 16.63 75.48
C PRO A 212 -36.42 16.10 74.14
N PRO A 213 -35.54 16.01 73.11
CA PRO A 213 -35.94 15.51 71.80
C PRO A 213 -36.52 14.11 71.95
N ALA A 214 -37.66 13.86 71.30
CA ALA A 214 -38.24 12.53 71.23
C ALA A 214 -37.18 11.56 70.70
N VAL A 215 -36.98 10.46 71.43
CA VAL A 215 -36.01 9.42 71.08
C VAL A 215 -36.29 8.98 69.64
N PRO A 216 -35.31 9.07 68.71
CA PRO A 216 -35.53 8.62 67.35
C PRO A 216 -35.92 7.15 67.39
N VAL A 217 -37.04 6.82 66.77
CA VAL A 217 -37.41 5.42 66.53
C VAL A 217 -36.29 4.82 65.69
N ALA A 218 -35.68 3.74 66.20
CA ALA A 218 -34.57 3.06 65.53
C ALA A 218 -34.92 2.81 64.06
N GLU A 219 -34.06 3.27 63.16
CA GLU A 219 -34.15 2.94 61.74
C GLU A 219 -34.20 1.43 61.62
N GLN A 220 -35.26 0.95 60.99
CA GLN A 220 -35.48 -0.44 60.73
C GLN A 220 -34.41 -0.91 59.75
N ASP A 221 -33.45 -1.72 60.24
CA ASP A 221 -32.41 -2.33 59.41
C ASP A 221 -33.08 -3.00 58.20
N GLU A 222 -32.87 -2.45 57.01
CA GLU A 222 -33.31 -3.08 55.76
C GLU A 222 -32.52 -4.38 55.60
N ILE A 223 -33.19 -5.49 55.90
CA ILE A 223 -32.63 -6.84 55.88
C ILE A 223 -32.14 -7.14 54.45
N SER A 224 -30.82 -7.10 54.24
CA SER A 224 -30.18 -7.59 53.03
C SER A 224 -30.46 -9.09 52.91
N THR A 225 -31.47 -9.45 52.12
CA THR A 225 -31.91 -10.83 51.99
C THR A 225 -31.10 -11.51 50.90
N VAL A 226 -30.10 -12.30 51.28
CA VAL A 226 -29.39 -13.18 50.35
C VAL A 226 -30.29 -14.37 50.02
N VAL A 227 -30.69 -14.49 48.76
CA VAL A 227 -31.52 -15.61 48.28
C VAL A 227 -30.61 -16.80 47.96
N ILE A 228 -30.64 -17.83 48.81
CA ILE A 228 -29.95 -19.10 48.58
C ILE A 228 -30.98 -20.13 48.11
N LEU A 229 -30.94 -20.48 46.82
CA LEU A 229 -31.80 -21.50 46.23
C LEU A 229 -31.25 -22.90 46.55
N ARG A 230 -31.88 -23.59 47.52
CA ARG A 230 -31.58 -24.99 47.86
C ARG A 230 -32.40 -25.97 47.01
N ARG A 231 -31.76 -27.02 46.50
CA ARG A 231 -32.42 -28.14 45.81
C ARG A 231 -33.28 -28.92 46.81
N ASN A 232 -34.57 -29.05 46.53
CA ASN A 232 -35.45 -29.91 47.32
C ASN A 232 -35.14 -31.38 46.99
N THR A 233 -34.41 -32.07 47.87
CA THR A 233 -34.15 -33.51 47.76
C THR A 233 -35.33 -34.29 48.33
N ALA A 234 -36.53 -34.13 47.75
CA ALA A 234 -37.59 -35.09 47.95
C ALA A 234 -37.27 -36.31 47.08
N THR A 235 -36.61 -37.29 47.70
CA THR A 235 -36.41 -38.64 47.16
C THR A 235 -37.75 -39.24 46.75
N LYS A 236 -37.70 -40.06 45.70
CA LYS A 236 -38.79 -40.78 45.02
C LYS A 236 -39.54 -41.82 45.89
N GLN A 237 -39.67 -41.59 47.21
CA GLN A 237 -40.26 -42.53 48.17
C GLN A 237 -41.62 -42.09 48.74
N GLN A 238 -42.18 -40.94 48.33
CA GLN A 238 -43.51 -40.49 48.79
C GLN A 238 -44.61 -40.50 47.72
N ILE A 239 -44.32 -40.86 46.47
CA ILE A 239 -45.35 -40.91 45.41
C ILE A 239 -46.16 -42.22 45.45
N HIS A 240 -45.70 -43.25 46.16
CA HIS A 240 -46.42 -44.54 46.24
C HIS A 240 -47.44 -44.67 47.39
N ALA A 241 -47.80 -43.57 48.06
CA ALA A 241 -48.73 -43.61 49.19
C ALA A 241 -50.02 -42.80 49.02
N MET A 242 -50.32 -42.29 47.82
CA MET A 242 -51.55 -41.53 47.56
C MET A 242 -52.22 -41.87 46.21
N GLU A 243 -52.09 -43.11 45.74
CA GLU A 243 -52.97 -43.65 44.70
C GLU A 243 -54.10 -44.43 45.38
N ASP A 244 -55.12 -43.72 45.85
CA ASP A 244 -56.45 -44.28 46.16
C ASP A 244 -57.45 -43.10 46.24
N ASP A 245 -57.79 -42.51 45.09
CA ASP A 245 -58.98 -41.65 44.98
C ASP A 245 -59.66 -41.85 43.60
N PRO A 246 -60.84 -42.50 43.51
CA PRO A 246 -61.38 -42.99 42.24
C PRO A 246 -62.03 -41.94 41.32
N LEU A 247 -61.87 -40.63 41.56
CA LEU A 247 -62.64 -39.58 40.87
C LEU A 247 -61.84 -38.45 40.20
N ALA A 248 -60.52 -38.60 40.02
CA ALA A 248 -59.72 -37.59 39.32
C ALA A 248 -59.46 -37.96 37.84
N MET A 249 -60.03 -37.19 36.92
CA MET A 249 -59.74 -37.26 35.48
C MET A 249 -58.28 -36.83 35.18
N PRO A 250 -57.62 -37.39 34.14
CA PRO A 250 -56.23 -37.08 33.84
C PRO A 250 -56.10 -35.68 33.22
N SER A 251 -55.68 -34.71 34.03
CA SER A 251 -55.24 -33.40 33.55
C SER A 251 -53.85 -33.53 32.92
N SER A 252 -53.77 -33.17 31.65
CA SER A 252 -52.58 -33.19 30.79
C SER A 252 -51.34 -32.56 31.45
N HIS A 253 -50.25 -33.33 31.46
CA HIS A 253 -48.84 -32.97 31.70
C HIS A 253 -48.52 -31.49 31.96
N ALA A 254 -48.65 -31.04 33.21
CA ALA A 254 -47.91 -29.88 33.68
C ALA A 254 -46.45 -30.31 33.91
N LYS A 255 -45.53 -29.87 33.03
CA LYS A 255 -44.09 -30.04 33.27
C LYS A 255 -43.73 -29.39 34.61
N PRO A 256 -42.82 -29.98 35.41
CA PRO A 256 -42.37 -29.37 36.65
C PRO A 256 -41.73 -28.01 36.33
N MET A 257 -42.40 -26.93 36.73
CA MET A 257 -41.85 -25.58 36.71
C MET A 257 -40.85 -25.48 37.84
N PHE A 258 -39.57 -25.29 37.51
CA PHE A 258 -38.53 -25.32 38.53
C PHE A 258 -38.37 -24.00 39.29
N PHE A 259 -38.74 -22.83 38.75
CA PHE A 259 -38.75 -21.57 39.52
C PHE A 259 -39.71 -20.53 38.92
N THR A 260 -40.42 -19.78 39.76
CA THR A 260 -40.99 -18.45 39.44
C THR A 260 -40.38 -17.44 40.40
N VAL A 261 -39.45 -16.62 39.92
CA VAL A 261 -38.90 -15.51 40.71
C VAL A 261 -39.53 -14.23 40.20
N ASN A 262 -40.38 -13.60 41.02
CA ASN A 262 -40.94 -12.29 40.73
C ASN A 262 -39.89 -11.21 41.04
N LEU A 263 -39.11 -10.80 40.02
CA LEU A 263 -38.09 -9.77 40.16
C LEU A 263 -38.67 -8.35 40.30
N LYS A 264 -39.99 -8.17 40.11
CA LYS A 264 -40.69 -6.88 40.31
C LYS A 264 -40.68 -6.38 41.76
N ARG A 265 -40.34 -7.23 42.74
CA ARG A 265 -40.28 -6.86 44.17
C ARG A 265 -38.88 -6.51 44.68
N PHE A 266 -37.83 -6.63 43.86
CA PHE A 266 -36.44 -6.45 44.29
C PHE A 266 -35.78 -5.31 43.51
N LYS A 267 -35.84 -4.09 44.07
CA LYS A 267 -35.31 -2.88 43.44
C LYS A 267 -33.78 -2.71 43.53
N HIS A 268 -33.10 -3.55 44.33
CA HIS A 268 -31.64 -3.57 44.47
C HIS A 268 -31.15 -5.02 44.58
N VAL A 269 -30.74 -5.62 43.46
CA VAL A 269 -30.00 -6.89 43.44
C VAL A 269 -28.59 -6.56 42.99
N GLU A 270 -27.65 -6.51 43.94
CA GLU A 270 -26.25 -6.17 43.66
C GLU A 270 -25.41 -7.38 43.23
N GLU A 271 -25.84 -8.60 43.57
CA GLU A 271 -25.10 -9.82 43.23
C GLU A 271 -26.03 -11.04 43.08
N ILE A 272 -25.83 -11.82 42.02
CA ILE A 272 -26.45 -13.14 41.83
C ILE A 272 -25.31 -14.17 41.89
N ARG A 273 -25.15 -14.84 43.03
CA ARG A 273 -24.23 -15.98 43.16
C ARG A 273 -25.02 -17.29 43.18
N GLY A 274 -24.74 -18.17 42.23
CA GLY A 274 -25.22 -19.53 42.25
C GLY A 274 -24.12 -20.45 42.77
N GLU A 275 -24.20 -20.91 44.01
CA GLU A 275 -23.22 -21.87 44.56
C GLU A 275 -23.35 -23.29 43.99
N SER A 276 -24.23 -23.52 43.00
CA SER A 276 -24.34 -24.81 42.29
C SER A 276 -25.30 -24.73 41.09
N ILE A 277 -25.14 -23.73 40.20
CA ILE A 277 -25.77 -23.80 38.86
C ILE A 277 -25.12 -24.90 37.99
N GLY A 278 -23.96 -25.43 38.43
CA GLY A 278 -23.10 -26.34 37.67
C GLY A 278 -23.08 -27.81 38.08
N ASP A 279 -23.78 -28.27 39.13
CA ASP A 279 -23.73 -29.69 39.51
C ASP A 279 -24.99 -30.45 39.13
N ARG A 280 -24.97 -30.93 37.87
CA ARG A 280 -25.80 -32.01 37.30
C ARG A 280 -27.31 -31.74 37.24
N GLY A 281 -27.73 -30.50 37.01
CA GLY A 281 -29.12 -30.13 36.76
C GLY A 281 -29.28 -29.52 35.36
N GLY A 282 -29.67 -30.34 34.38
CA GLY A 282 -29.91 -29.93 33.00
C GLY A 282 -31.07 -28.97 32.84
N LEU A 283 -30.84 -27.67 33.06
CA LEU A 283 -31.84 -26.64 32.83
C LEU A 283 -31.93 -26.38 31.32
N GLN A 284 -32.95 -26.96 30.67
CA GLN A 284 -33.12 -26.91 29.22
C GLN A 284 -33.85 -25.64 28.75
N LEU A 285 -34.68 -25.03 29.60
CA LEU A 285 -35.47 -23.83 29.30
C LEU A 285 -35.31 -22.79 30.42
N LEU A 286 -34.95 -21.57 30.05
CA LEU A 286 -34.87 -20.41 30.94
C LEU A 286 -35.86 -19.35 30.45
N ASP A 287 -36.93 -19.17 31.21
CA ASP A 287 -38.00 -18.20 30.92
C ASP A 287 -37.92 -17.02 31.89
N LEU A 288 -37.62 -15.84 31.35
CA LEU A 288 -37.43 -14.58 32.06
C LEU A 288 -38.33 -13.46 31.50
N ARG A 289 -39.52 -13.81 31.01
CA ARG A 289 -40.46 -12.84 30.43
C ARG A 289 -40.89 -11.75 31.40
N CYS A 290 -41.00 -10.51 30.91
CA CYS A 290 -41.60 -9.37 31.62
C CYS A 290 -41.01 -9.05 33.00
N ASN A 291 -39.71 -9.26 33.17
CA ASN A 291 -38.98 -9.13 34.44
C ASN A 291 -38.20 -7.83 34.59
N GLY A 292 -38.21 -6.93 33.59
CA GLY A 292 -37.42 -5.70 33.65
C GLY A 292 -35.91 -5.97 33.60
N VAL A 293 -35.51 -6.99 32.85
CA VAL A 293 -34.09 -7.33 32.65
C VAL A 293 -33.43 -6.23 31.81
N ASP A 294 -32.46 -5.54 32.40
CA ASP A 294 -31.67 -4.49 31.76
C ASP A 294 -30.37 -5.05 31.14
N ALA A 295 -29.69 -4.25 30.31
CA ALA A 295 -28.41 -4.62 29.68
C ALA A 295 -27.35 -5.13 30.69
N LYS A 296 -27.33 -4.59 31.92
CA LYS A 296 -26.42 -5.02 32.99
C LYS A 296 -26.72 -6.45 33.45
N SER A 297 -28.00 -6.77 33.66
CA SER A 297 -28.44 -8.11 34.03
C SER A 297 -28.13 -9.13 32.93
N VAL A 298 -28.24 -8.74 31.65
CA VAL A 298 -27.81 -9.59 30.52
C VAL A 298 -26.30 -9.83 30.55
N SER A 299 -25.48 -8.83 30.86
CA SER A 299 -24.02 -9.02 30.97
C SER A 299 -23.64 -10.01 32.06
N LEU A 300 -24.33 -9.96 33.21
CA LEU A 300 -24.12 -10.90 34.32
C LEU A 300 -24.57 -12.32 33.95
N LEU A 301 -25.71 -12.45 33.26
CA LEU A 301 -26.18 -13.75 32.75
C LEU A 301 -25.14 -14.36 31.78
N LEU A 302 -24.63 -13.56 30.84
CA LEU A 302 -23.63 -14.01 29.88
C LEU A 302 -22.29 -14.37 30.54
N ALA A 303 -21.88 -13.64 31.57
CA ALA A 303 -20.68 -13.96 32.34
C ALA A 303 -20.85 -15.28 33.13
N ALA A 304 -22.02 -15.53 33.70
CA ALA A 304 -22.34 -16.80 34.35
C ALA A 304 -22.35 -17.98 33.35
N LEU A 305 -22.83 -17.76 32.11
CA LEU A 305 -22.78 -18.74 31.02
C LEU A 305 -21.33 -19.04 30.57
N ASP A 306 -20.46 -18.01 30.52
CA ASP A 306 -19.04 -18.17 30.14
C ASP A 306 -18.25 -18.96 31.20
N GLN A 307 -18.64 -18.82 32.48
CA GLN A 307 -18.08 -19.60 33.59
C GLN A 307 -18.58 -21.06 33.65
N GLY A 308 -19.37 -21.50 32.66
CA GLY A 308 -19.86 -22.88 32.55
C GLY A 308 -21.16 -23.17 33.30
N GLY A 309 -21.83 -22.15 33.84
CA GLY A 309 -23.17 -22.30 34.39
C GLY A 309 -24.18 -22.39 33.26
N LEU A 310 -24.88 -23.52 33.07
CA LEU A 310 -25.95 -23.77 32.07
C LEU A 310 -25.49 -24.26 30.67
N LEU A 311 -24.55 -25.21 30.61
CA LEU A 311 -24.10 -25.86 29.37
C LEU A 311 -25.22 -26.58 28.57
N GLU A 312 -26.30 -26.99 29.25
CA GLU A 312 -27.43 -27.72 28.65
C GLU A 312 -28.64 -26.84 28.29
N LEU A 313 -28.50 -25.51 28.36
CA LEU A 313 -29.59 -24.60 28.04
C LEU A 313 -29.92 -24.65 26.54
N THR A 314 -31.16 -25.02 26.22
CA THR A 314 -31.66 -25.12 24.85
C THR A 314 -32.60 -23.99 24.46
N GLU A 315 -33.31 -23.39 25.40
CA GLU A 315 -34.30 -22.34 25.12
C GLU A 315 -34.14 -21.17 26.10
N LEU A 316 -34.03 -19.96 25.56
CA LEU A 316 -33.92 -18.72 26.34
C LEU A 316 -35.03 -17.75 25.94
N ILE A 317 -35.94 -17.46 26.87
CA ILE A 317 -37.08 -16.57 26.64
C ILE A 317 -36.90 -15.29 27.46
N LEU A 318 -36.71 -14.17 26.77
CA LEU A 318 -36.50 -12.83 27.33
C LEU A 318 -37.57 -11.84 26.84
N LEU A 319 -38.72 -12.32 26.38
CA LEU A 319 -39.80 -11.47 25.87
C LEU A 319 -40.26 -10.42 26.90
N GLY A 320 -40.39 -9.16 26.48
CA GLY A 320 -40.98 -8.09 27.30
C GLY A 320 -40.05 -7.47 28.34
N ASN A 321 -38.73 -7.42 28.09
CA ASN A 321 -37.75 -6.80 28.99
C ASN A 321 -37.18 -5.47 28.44
N GLN A 322 -36.15 -4.90 29.09
CA GLN A 322 -35.53 -3.61 28.73
C GLN A 322 -34.06 -3.80 28.36
N ILE A 323 -33.77 -4.81 27.53
CA ILE A 323 -32.41 -5.16 27.10
C ILE A 323 -31.74 -3.99 26.36
N GLY A 324 -32.48 -3.32 25.46
CA GLY A 324 -31.99 -2.20 24.65
C GLY A 324 -30.87 -2.58 23.67
N ASP A 325 -30.30 -1.57 23.01
CA ASP A 325 -29.24 -1.75 22.00
C ASP A 325 -27.94 -2.35 22.58
N GLU A 326 -27.58 -1.94 23.80
CA GLU A 326 -26.34 -2.40 24.44
C GLU A 326 -26.42 -3.88 24.85
N GLY A 327 -27.57 -4.32 25.36
CA GLY A 327 -27.78 -5.74 25.63
C GLY A 327 -27.80 -6.60 24.37
N ALA A 328 -28.32 -6.08 23.24
CA ALA A 328 -28.26 -6.76 21.95
C ALA A 328 -26.82 -6.92 21.41
N LYS A 329 -25.96 -5.91 21.57
CA LYS A 329 -24.53 -6.01 21.23
C LYS A 329 -23.80 -7.03 22.11
N LEU A 330 -24.11 -7.08 23.40
CA LEU A 330 -23.54 -8.07 24.32
C LEU A 330 -23.94 -9.49 23.93
N LEU A 331 -25.21 -9.69 23.55
CA LEU A 331 -25.70 -10.98 23.05
C LEU A 331 -24.98 -11.39 21.75
N ALA A 332 -24.82 -10.45 20.82
CA ALA A 332 -24.09 -10.67 19.57
C ALA A 332 -22.62 -11.07 19.83
N HIS A 333 -21.96 -10.41 20.78
CA HIS A 333 -20.58 -10.73 21.16
C HIS A 333 -20.46 -12.09 21.87
N ALA A 334 -21.43 -12.45 22.72
CA ALA A 334 -21.50 -13.77 23.34
C ALA A 334 -21.68 -14.90 22.29
N MET A 335 -22.51 -14.66 21.27
CA MET A 335 -22.65 -15.58 20.13
C MET A 335 -21.33 -15.80 19.39
N LEU A 336 -20.54 -14.75 19.16
CA LEU A 336 -19.22 -14.84 18.52
C LEU A 336 -18.16 -15.53 19.37
N ARG A 337 -18.26 -15.43 20.71
CA ARG A 337 -17.37 -16.15 21.65
C ARG A 337 -17.74 -17.62 21.79
N GLY A 338 -18.94 -18.02 21.36
CA GLY A 338 -19.41 -19.40 21.49
C GLY A 338 -19.77 -19.78 22.93
N THR A 339 -20.19 -18.83 23.74
CA THR A 339 -20.75 -19.09 25.08
C THR A 339 -22.16 -19.70 24.99
N LEU A 340 -22.82 -19.56 23.84
CA LEU A 340 -24.21 -19.97 23.59
C LEU A 340 -24.34 -21.24 22.73
N LYS A 341 -23.35 -22.15 22.76
CA LYS A 341 -23.29 -23.35 21.91
C LYS A 341 -24.47 -24.33 22.08
N GLY A 342 -25.10 -24.35 23.25
CA GLY A 342 -26.22 -25.24 23.58
C GLY A 342 -27.59 -24.76 23.09
N LEU A 343 -27.74 -23.45 22.83
CA LEU A 343 -29.04 -22.82 22.59
C LEU A 343 -29.59 -23.16 21.21
N GLN A 344 -30.87 -23.53 21.20
CA GLN A 344 -31.70 -23.79 20.03
C GLN A 344 -32.66 -22.64 19.74
N THR A 345 -33.26 -22.04 20.77
CA THR A 345 -34.22 -20.95 20.61
C THR A 345 -33.89 -19.80 21.53
N ILE A 346 -33.96 -18.58 21.00
CA ILE A 346 -33.81 -17.34 21.75
C ILE A 346 -34.98 -16.42 21.36
N ASP A 347 -35.79 -16.04 22.33
CA ASP A 347 -36.91 -15.12 22.16
C ASP A 347 -36.58 -13.79 22.84
N ILE A 348 -36.30 -12.76 22.05
CA ILE A 348 -36.00 -11.40 22.49
C ILE A 348 -37.04 -10.40 21.98
N ARG A 349 -38.29 -10.84 21.82
CA ARG A 349 -39.39 -9.96 21.44
C ARG A 349 -39.65 -8.86 22.46
N GLN A 350 -40.09 -7.69 22.00
CA GLN A 350 -40.50 -6.57 22.88
C GLN A 350 -39.43 -6.20 23.92
N ASN A 351 -38.23 -5.86 23.45
CA ASN A 351 -37.05 -5.57 24.28
C ASN A 351 -36.44 -4.17 24.09
N SER A 352 -37.18 -3.27 23.43
CA SER A 352 -36.74 -1.91 23.10
C SER A 352 -35.41 -1.86 22.32
N ILE A 353 -35.14 -2.89 21.51
CA ILE A 353 -33.96 -2.94 20.64
C ILE A 353 -34.21 -2.06 19.41
N ARG A 354 -33.29 -1.16 19.10
CA ARG A 354 -33.36 -0.23 17.95
C ARG A 354 -32.36 -0.65 16.88
N ASN A 355 -32.15 0.22 15.90
CA ASN A 355 -31.35 -0.03 14.71
C ASN A 355 -29.92 -0.53 15.01
N ALA A 356 -29.26 0.02 16.04
CA ALA A 356 -27.89 -0.32 16.37
C ALA A 356 -27.77 -1.76 16.93
N GLY A 357 -28.69 -2.16 17.81
CA GLY A 357 -28.73 -3.53 18.34
C GLY A 357 -29.13 -4.55 17.28
N THR A 358 -30.10 -4.22 16.42
CA THR A 358 -30.52 -5.09 15.31
C THR A 358 -29.40 -5.34 14.31
N LEU A 359 -28.63 -4.30 13.93
CA LEU A 359 -27.49 -4.43 13.03
C LEU A 359 -26.37 -5.30 13.63
N ALA A 360 -26.10 -5.15 14.94
CA ALA A 360 -25.10 -5.95 15.63
C ALA A 360 -25.43 -7.45 15.58
N ILE A 361 -26.70 -7.80 15.83
CA ILE A 361 -27.17 -9.18 15.73
C ILE A 361 -27.08 -9.66 14.27
N TRP A 362 -27.57 -8.88 13.31
CA TRP A 362 -27.51 -9.21 11.89
C TRP A 362 -26.08 -9.54 11.41
N ASN A 363 -25.11 -8.70 11.78
CA ASN A 363 -23.71 -8.87 11.38
C ASN A 363 -23.11 -10.20 11.87
N VAL A 364 -23.55 -10.67 13.05
CA VAL A 364 -23.13 -11.98 13.57
C VAL A 364 -23.64 -13.10 12.70
N PHE A 365 -24.91 -13.07 12.29
CA PHE A 365 -25.49 -14.10 11.41
C PHE A 365 -24.92 -14.09 9.99
N THR A 366 -24.47 -12.94 9.49
CA THR A 366 -23.80 -12.84 8.18
C THR A 366 -22.34 -13.30 8.21
N SER A 367 -21.73 -13.43 9.38
CA SER A 367 -20.35 -13.89 9.52
C SER A 367 -20.23 -15.39 9.27
N GLU A 368 -19.22 -15.81 8.49
CA GLU A 368 -18.88 -17.22 8.24
C GLU A 368 -18.61 -18.02 9.54
N SER A 369 -18.31 -17.29 10.62
CA SER A 369 -17.99 -17.86 11.93
C SER A 369 -19.23 -18.32 12.72
N PHE A 370 -20.43 -17.86 12.38
CA PHE A 370 -21.65 -18.16 13.14
C PHE A 370 -21.94 -19.67 13.25
N ARG A 371 -21.78 -20.41 12.13
CA ARG A 371 -21.98 -21.87 12.11
C ARG A 371 -21.02 -22.64 13.02
N ARG A 372 -19.85 -22.06 13.32
CA ARG A 372 -18.84 -22.67 14.21
C ARG A 372 -19.14 -22.42 15.68
N TYR A 373 -19.67 -21.25 16.02
CA TYR A 373 -19.86 -20.83 17.42
C TYR A 373 -21.26 -21.10 17.97
N CYS A 374 -22.30 -21.19 17.13
CA CYS A 374 -23.68 -21.49 17.53
C CYS A 374 -24.33 -22.54 16.60
N PRO A 375 -23.89 -23.80 16.63
CA PRO A 375 -24.32 -24.82 15.66
C PRO A 375 -25.77 -25.32 15.87
N LYS A 376 -26.34 -25.11 17.05
CA LYS A 376 -27.67 -25.65 17.43
C LYS A 376 -28.81 -24.63 17.31
N LEU A 377 -28.51 -23.35 17.02
CA LEU A 377 -29.50 -22.29 17.01
C LEU A 377 -30.43 -22.44 15.79
N LYS A 378 -31.73 -22.59 16.07
CA LYS A 378 -32.81 -22.75 15.09
C LYS A 378 -33.65 -21.49 14.92
N LEU A 379 -33.84 -20.72 15.99
CA LEU A 379 -34.71 -19.55 15.99
C LEU A 379 -34.21 -18.46 16.93
N LEU A 380 -34.02 -17.26 16.39
CA LEU A 380 -33.92 -16.00 17.14
C LEU A 380 -35.11 -15.12 16.76
N ASP A 381 -36.07 -14.98 17.67
CA ASP A 381 -37.26 -14.14 17.47
C ASP A 381 -37.02 -12.73 18.02
N MET A 382 -36.96 -11.75 17.12
CA MET A 382 -36.77 -10.33 17.42
C MET A 382 -38.02 -9.48 17.17
N ARG A 383 -39.18 -10.10 16.95
CA ARG A 383 -40.41 -9.37 16.62
C ARG A 383 -40.80 -8.36 17.70
N ARG A 384 -41.52 -7.31 17.28
CA ARG A 384 -42.03 -6.25 18.19
C ARG A 384 -40.91 -5.48 18.92
N ASN A 385 -39.75 -5.29 18.28
CA ASN A 385 -38.71 -4.36 18.72
C ASN A 385 -38.79 -3.03 17.94
N GLU A 386 -38.10 -2.00 18.40
CA GLU A 386 -38.11 -0.63 17.85
C GLU A 386 -37.15 -0.45 16.66
N ALA A 387 -36.98 -1.49 15.84
CA ALA A 387 -36.16 -1.42 14.63
C ALA A 387 -36.91 -0.67 13.51
N HIS A 388 -36.26 0.30 12.87
CA HIS A 388 -36.86 1.02 11.75
C HIS A 388 -37.06 0.11 10.54
N GLY A 389 -38.26 0.18 9.94
CA GLY A 389 -38.67 -0.64 8.80
C GLY A 389 -37.81 -0.50 7.55
N ALA A 390 -37.05 0.59 7.39
CA ALA A 390 -36.11 0.77 6.28
C ALA A 390 -34.88 -0.14 6.42
N LEU A 391 -34.40 -0.33 7.66
CA LEU A 391 -33.24 -1.18 7.95
C LEU A 391 -33.62 -2.66 7.83
N THR A 392 -34.78 -3.07 8.35
CA THR A 392 -35.23 -4.47 8.28
C THR A 392 -35.52 -4.92 6.85
N ARG A 393 -35.90 -4.01 5.94
CA ARG A 393 -36.03 -4.28 4.50
C ARG A 393 -34.70 -4.44 3.76
N SER A 394 -33.61 -3.90 4.30
CA SER A 394 -32.27 -4.04 3.71
C SER A 394 -31.62 -5.40 4.01
N PHE A 395 -32.19 -6.15 4.96
CA PHE A 395 -31.71 -7.45 5.40
C PHE A 395 -32.21 -8.62 4.55
N CYS A 396 -32.55 -8.40 3.28
CA CYS A 396 -32.98 -9.47 2.37
C CYS A 396 -31.79 -9.99 1.52
N PRO A 397 -31.52 -11.30 1.49
CA PRO A 397 -32.31 -12.41 2.04
C PRO A 397 -32.07 -12.65 3.55
N CYS A 398 -33.16 -12.75 4.32
CA CYS A 398 -33.10 -13.04 5.76
C CYS A 398 -32.62 -14.49 6.00
N PRO A 399 -31.68 -14.74 6.93
CA PRO A 399 -31.33 -16.08 7.38
C PRO A 399 -32.58 -16.77 7.93
N ALA A 400 -32.76 -18.06 7.62
CA ALA A 400 -33.90 -18.86 8.07
C ALA A 400 -34.03 -18.96 9.61
N TYR A 401 -32.97 -18.59 10.34
CA TYR A 401 -32.87 -18.66 11.80
C TYR A 401 -33.25 -17.36 12.51
N LEU A 402 -33.60 -16.30 11.79
CA LEU A 402 -33.84 -14.96 12.33
C LEU A 402 -35.20 -14.42 11.91
N GLU A 403 -36.05 -14.08 12.89
CA GLU A 403 -37.33 -13.41 12.65
C GLU A 403 -37.28 -11.95 13.14
N PHE A 404 -37.63 -11.01 12.25
CA PHE A 404 -37.72 -9.57 12.53
C PHE A 404 -39.15 -9.11 12.78
#